data_AF-A0A6N8HCI3-F1
#
_entry.id   AF-A0A6N8HCI3-F1
#
_cell.length_a   1.000
_cell.length_b   1.000
_cell.length_c   1.000
_cell.angle_alpha   90.00
_cell.angle_beta   90.00
_cell.angle_gamma   90.00
#
_symmetry.space_group_name_H-M   'P 1'
#
loop_
_entity.id
_entity.type
_entity.pdbx_description
1 polymer ?
#
loop_
_entity_poly.entity_id
_entity_poly.type
_entity_poly.pdbx_seq_one_letter_code
_entity_poly.pdbx_strand_id
1 'polypeptide(L)'
;MRYLTSLLFLGFCLTANAQNYPKYKTTRVKDTVFAQPEKTDEIIIAETQLAEEPKSEFDELFEKARQLAVAKEFKQAVVIFNEALVISPPENEYLVLLLRGNCYFSLREFDQCISDYTRALEETKLPHENVKGNLCLMRGLAYGSRDGEGDKERKCADIAVARATGALSGDVTMLEEGCD
;
A
#
# COMPACT_ATOMS: atom_id res chain seq x y z
N MET A 1 19.63 65.98 -23.99
CA MET A 1 19.54 64.82 -24.91
C MET A 1 20.07 63.59 -24.18
N ARG A 2 19.38 62.44 -24.30
CA ARG A 2 19.92 61.06 -24.26
C ARG A 2 20.71 60.59 -23.01
N TYR A 3 20.07 59.63 -22.33
CA TYR A 3 20.59 58.40 -21.71
C TYR A 3 21.58 58.44 -20.53
N LEU A 4 21.44 57.37 -19.73
CA LEU A 4 22.47 56.71 -18.93
C LEU A 4 22.91 57.41 -17.64
N THR A 5 22.58 56.81 -16.48
CA THR A 5 23.58 56.27 -15.53
C THR A 5 22.90 55.63 -14.30
N SER A 6 23.40 54.45 -13.90
CA SER A 6 23.23 53.77 -12.59
C SER A 6 21.83 53.31 -12.19
N LEU A 7 21.42 52.02 -12.16
CA LEU A 7 22.09 50.72 -12.27
C LEU A 7 23.30 50.52 -11.36
N LEU A 8 23.07 50.41 -10.05
CA LEU A 8 24.01 49.76 -9.13
C LEU A 8 23.28 49.03 -7.99
N PHE A 9 23.55 47.72 -7.90
CA PHE A 9 23.41 46.84 -6.74
C PHE A 9 22.02 46.38 -6.27
N LEU A 10 21.47 45.38 -6.95
CA LEU A 10 21.02 44.17 -6.25
C LEU A 10 21.31 42.94 -7.12
N GLY A 11 22.60 42.60 -7.20
CA GLY A 11 23.06 41.33 -7.76
C GLY A 11 23.26 40.30 -6.65
N PHE A 12 23.16 39.02 -7.04
CA PHE A 12 23.56 37.81 -6.30
C PHE A 12 22.62 37.45 -5.12
N CYS A 13 21.99 36.28 -5.00
CA CYS A 13 22.30 34.94 -5.50
C CYS A 13 20.98 34.16 -5.71
N LEU A 14 20.68 33.75 -6.93
CA LEU A 14 19.91 32.52 -7.20
C LEU A 14 20.56 31.80 -8.39
N THR A 15 21.84 31.49 -8.24
CA THR A 15 22.36 30.21 -8.75
C THR A 15 22.07 29.19 -7.64
N ALA A 16 21.64 27.96 -7.87
CA ALA A 16 21.83 27.09 -9.01
C ALA A 16 20.74 25.99 -9.04
N ASN A 17 20.64 25.35 -10.21
CA ASN A 17 20.11 24.00 -10.45
C ASN A 17 18.59 23.81 -10.52
N ALA A 18 17.97 24.45 -11.51
CA ALA A 18 16.83 23.82 -12.19
C ALA A 18 17.40 22.74 -13.13
N GLN A 19 17.27 21.47 -12.73
CA GLN A 19 17.58 20.33 -13.58
C GLN A 19 16.66 20.35 -14.83
N ASN A 20 17.26 20.08 -15.99
CA ASN A 20 16.63 20.09 -17.31
C ASN A 20 15.46 19.10 -17.43
N TYR A 21 14.24 19.60 -17.65
CA TYR A 21 13.14 18.80 -18.20
C TYR A 21 13.14 18.91 -19.74
N PRO A 22 12.90 17.82 -20.49
CA PRO A 22 12.87 17.88 -21.94
C PRO A 22 11.73 18.77 -22.44
N LYS A 23 12.07 19.82 -23.19
CA LYS A 23 11.11 20.72 -23.82
C LYS A 23 10.35 19.97 -24.92
N TYR A 24 9.10 19.64 -24.68
CA TYR A 24 8.19 19.19 -25.73
C TYR A 24 7.83 20.38 -26.64
N LYS A 25 8.04 20.22 -27.96
CA LYS A 25 7.71 21.25 -28.96
C LYS A 25 6.20 21.32 -29.12
N THR A 26 5.59 22.42 -28.73
CA THR A 26 4.21 22.75 -29.11
C THR A 26 4.22 23.53 -30.42
N THR A 27 3.65 22.94 -31.47
CA THR A 27 3.43 23.64 -32.73
C THR A 27 2.14 24.45 -32.60
N ARG A 28 2.21 25.79 -32.63
CA ARG A 28 1.01 26.63 -32.74
C ARG A 28 0.40 26.40 -34.12
N VAL A 29 -0.76 25.74 -34.19
CA VAL A 29 -1.58 25.72 -35.41
C VAL A 29 -2.16 27.13 -35.56
N LYS A 30 -1.72 27.86 -36.60
CA LYS A 30 -2.36 29.10 -37.04
C LYS A 30 -3.40 28.74 -38.09
N ASP A 31 -4.55 29.40 -37.96
CA ASP A 31 -5.63 29.49 -38.94
C ASP A 31 -6.41 28.20 -39.21
N THR A 32 -7.33 27.86 -38.30
CA THR A 32 -8.49 27.03 -38.64
C THR A 32 -9.75 27.87 -38.48
N VAL A 33 -10.34 28.20 -39.64
CA VAL A 33 -11.68 28.78 -39.78
C VAL A 33 -12.67 27.89 -39.01
N PHE A 34 -13.46 28.49 -38.11
CA PHE A 34 -14.56 27.81 -37.43
C PHE A 34 -15.66 27.48 -38.47
N ALA A 35 -15.65 26.27 -39.01
CA ALA A 35 -16.79 25.70 -39.72
C ALA A 35 -17.79 25.17 -38.69
N GLN A 36 -19.06 25.59 -38.77
CA GLN A 36 -20.13 25.02 -37.95
C GLN A 36 -20.48 23.60 -38.43
N PRO A 37 -20.93 22.69 -37.54
CA PRO A 37 -21.08 21.28 -37.87
C PRO A 37 -22.39 21.02 -38.63
N GLU A 38 -22.29 20.51 -39.86
CA GLU A 38 -23.42 19.86 -40.54
C GLU A 38 -23.47 18.36 -40.17
N LYS A 39 -24.57 17.99 -39.49
CA LYS A 39 -25.26 16.70 -39.38
C LYS A 39 -24.46 15.38 -39.50
N THR A 40 -24.35 14.73 -38.33
CA THR A 40 -24.70 13.33 -37.98
C THR A 40 -24.28 12.22 -38.93
N ASP A 41 -23.28 11.45 -38.49
CA ASP A 41 -23.47 10.01 -38.28
C ASP A 41 -23.15 9.74 -36.81
N GLU A 42 -23.98 8.93 -36.15
CA GLU A 42 -23.83 8.56 -34.75
C GLU A 42 -22.39 8.09 -34.47
N ILE A 43 -21.68 8.83 -33.63
CA ILE A 43 -20.53 8.25 -32.92
C ILE A 43 -21.17 7.26 -31.96
N ILE A 44 -21.37 6.02 -32.43
CA ILE A 44 -21.41 4.87 -31.53
C ILE A 44 -20.04 4.92 -30.87
N ILE A 45 -19.99 5.55 -29.70
CA ILE A 45 -18.93 5.30 -28.73
C ILE A 45 -19.20 3.84 -28.38
N ALA A 46 -18.61 2.94 -29.17
CA ALA A 46 -18.48 1.57 -28.78
C ALA A 46 -17.74 1.67 -27.45
N GLU A 47 -18.48 1.52 -26.35
CA GLU A 47 -17.88 1.11 -25.09
C GLU A 47 -17.12 -0.15 -25.45
N THR A 48 -15.83 0.01 -25.77
CA THR A 48 -14.86 -1.05 -25.71
C THR A 48 -14.88 -1.47 -24.26
N GLN A 49 -15.79 -2.40 -23.97
CA GLN A 49 -15.83 -3.15 -22.76
C GLN A 49 -14.46 -3.84 -22.74
N LEU A 50 -13.54 -3.25 -21.97
CA LEU A 50 -12.21 -3.79 -21.75
C LEU A 50 -12.46 -5.22 -21.29
N ALA A 51 -12.11 -6.20 -22.11
CA ALA A 51 -12.27 -7.59 -21.74
C ALA A 51 -11.42 -7.79 -20.48
N GLU A 52 -12.06 -8.00 -19.33
CA GLU A 52 -11.35 -8.36 -18.10
C GLU A 52 -10.61 -9.66 -18.40
N GLU A 53 -9.29 -9.66 -18.21
CA GLU A 53 -8.52 -10.91 -18.29
C GLU A 53 -9.16 -11.92 -17.32
N PRO A 54 -9.27 -13.20 -17.72
CA PRO A 54 -9.86 -14.20 -16.84
C PRO A 54 -9.08 -14.20 -15.52
N LYS A 55 -9.81 -14.01 -14.41
CA LYS A 55 -9.21 -14.02 -13.07
C LYS A 55 -8.50 -15.35 -12.86
N SER A 56 -7.29 -15.29 -12.29
CA SER A 56 -6.59 -16.53 -11.96
C SER A 56 -7.31 -17.26 -10.83
N GLU A 57 -7.12 -18.58 -10.75
CA GLU A 57 -7.68 -19.37 -9.63
C GLU A 57 -7.26 -18.81 -8.27
N PHE A 58 -6.02 -18.31 -8.17
CA PHE A 58 -5.54 -17.60 -6.98
C PHE A 58 -6.37 -16.35 -6.68
N ASP A 59 -6.64 -15.50 -7.67
CA ASP A 59 -7.43 -14.26 -7.48
C ASP A 59 -8.85 -14.57 -7.00
N GLU A 60 -9.47 -15.64 -7.52
CA GLU A 60 -10.79 -16.08 -7.10
C GLU A 60 -10.81 -16.55 -5.64
N LEU A 61 -9.85 -17.42 -5.24
CA LEU A 61 -9.74 -17.89 -3.86
C LEU A 61 -9.41 -16.74 -2.90
N PHE A 62 -8.46 -15.88 -3.26
CA PHE A 62 -8.05 -14.75 -2.45
C PHE A 62 -9.22 -13.79 -2.21
N GLU A 63 -9.94 -13.42 -3.27
CA GLU A 63 -11.08 -12.52 -3.16
C GLU A 63 -12.23 -13.14 -2.35
N LYS A 64 -12.53 -14.42 -2.56
CA LYS A 64 -13.52 -15.15 -1.76
C LYS A 64 -13.16 -15.17 -0.27
N ALA A 65 -11.91 -15.50 0.07
CA ALA A 65 -11.45 -15.50 1.46
C ALA A 65 -11.56 -14.11 2.10
N ARG A 66 -11.17 -13.07 1.36
CA ARG A 66 -11.28 -11.68 1.80
C ARG A 66 -12.73 -11.26 2.06
N GLN A 67 -13.67 -11.66 1.20
CA GLN A 67 -15.10 -11.39 1.40
C GLN A 67 -15.64 -12.09 2.65
N LEU A 68 -15.27 -13.36 2.88
CA LEU A 68 -15.63 -14.07 4.11
C LEU A 68 -15.06 -13.38 5.36
N ALA A 69 -13.82 -12.89 5.30
CA ALA A 69 -13.21 -12.15 6.40
C ALA A 69 -13.95 -10.84 6.70
N VAL A 70 -14.34 -10.09 5.66
CA VAL A 70 -15.17 -8.87 5.80
C VAL A 70 -16.54 -9.19 6.38
N ALA A 71 -17.14 -10.32 6.00
CA ALA A 71 -18.39 -10.84 6.56
C ALA A 71 -18.22 -11.39 8.00
N LYS A 72 -17.01 -11.36 8.56
CA LYS A 72 -16.64 -11.91 9.88
C LYS A 72 -16.80 -13.43 9.98
N GLU A 73 -16.85 -14.12 8.84
CA GLU A 73 -16.86 -15.57 8.75
C GLU A 73 -15.43 -16.13 8.83
N PHE A 74 -14.70 -15.78 9.89
CA PHE A 74 -13.26 -15.97 9.98
C PHE A 74 -12.81 -17.42 9.82
N LYS A 75 -13.56 -18.39 10.37
CA LYS A 75 -13.23 -19.82 10.20
C LYS A 75 -13.29 -20.26 8.74
N GLN A 76 -14.31 -19.80 8.01
CA GLN A 76 -14.44 -20.12 6.58
C GLN A 76 -13.36 -19.39 5.78
N ALA A 77 -13.09 -18.13 6.11
CA ALA A 77 -12.02 -17.35 5.48
C ALA A 77 -10.65 -18.05 5.62
N VAL A 78 -10.32 -18.56 6.82
CA VAL A 78 -9.08 -19.32 7.05
C VAL A 78 -8.97 -20.55 6.15
N VAL A 79 -10.06 -21.31 5.97
CA VAL A 79 -10.06 -22.48 5.06
C VAL A 79 -9.73 -22.05 3.64
N ILE A 80 -10.39 -21.01 3.12
CA ILE A 80 -10.12 -20.54 1.76
C ILE A 80 -8.73 -19.90 1.63
N PHE A 81 -8.24 -19.20 2.66
CA PHE A 81 -6.86 -18.68 2.67
C PHE A 81 -5.81 -19.81 2.68
N ASN A 82 -6.10 -20.97 3.30
CA ASN A 82 -5.21 -22.13 3.20
C ASN A 82 -5.09 -22.62 1.78
N GLU A 83 -6.21 -22.71 1.05
CA GLU A 83 -6.23 -23.08 -0.36
C GLU A 83 -5.49 -22.03 -1.21
N ALA A 84 -5.78 -20.74 -1.00
CA ALA A 84 -5.11 -19.64 -1.71
C ALA A 84 -3.59 -19.63 -1.50
N LEU A 85 -3.12 -19.95 -0.29
CA LEU A 85 -1.69 -19.96 0.04
C LEU A 85 -0.94 -21.06 -0.73
N VAL A 86 -1.57 -22.21 -1.02
CA VAL A 86 -0.95 -23.33 -1.75
C VAL A 86 -0.59 -22.95 -3.17
N ILE A 87 -1.39 -22.09 -3.80
CA ILE A 87 -1.20 -21.66 -5.20
C ILE A 87 -0.77 -20.19 -5.31
N SER A 88 -0.36 -19.58 -4.19
CA SER A 88 -0.03 -18.16 -4.16
C SER A 88 1.24 -17.87 -4.96
N PRO A 89 1.23 -16.83 -5.81
CA PRO A 89 2.47 -16.28 -6.34
C PRO A 89 3.36 -15.78 -5.19
N PRO A 90 4.69 -15.99 -5.23
CA PRO A 90 5.61 -15.60 -4.15
C PRO A 90 5.51 -14.13 -3.72
N GLU A 91 5.16 -13.23 -4.65
CA GLU A 91 4.93 -11.81 -4.40
C GLU A 91 3.65 -11.50 -3.61
N ASN A 92 2.71 -12.43 -3.53
CA ASN A 92 1.42 -12.28 -2.85
C ASN A 92 1.31 -13.10 -1.56
N GLU A 93 2.23 -14.04 -1.31
CA GLU A 93 2.21 -14.91 -0.12
C GLU A 93 2.12 -14.11 1.19
N TYR A 94 2.88 -13.00 1.30
CA TYR A 94 2.87 -12.14 2.49
C TYR A 94 1.47 -11.60 2.80
N LEU A 95 0.70 -11.29 1.76
CA LEU A 95 -0.62 -10.70 1.88
C LEU A 95 -1.66 -11.75 2.29
N VAL A 96 -1.55 -12.96 1.76
CA VAL A 96 -2.36 -14.11 2.18
C VAL A 96 -2.14 -14.40 3.66
N LEU A 97 -0.87 -14.49 4.10
CA LEU A 97 -0.49 -14.72 5.49
C LEU A 97 -0.97 -13.59 6.41
N LEU A 98 -0.83 -12.32 6.00
CA LEU A 98 -1.34 -11.16 6.75
C LEU A 98 -2.86 -11.28 6.98
N LEU A 99 -3.64 -11.54 5.94
CA LEU A 99 -5.10 -11.60 6.05
C LEU A 99 -5.60 -12.84 6.80
N ARG A 100 -4.92 -13.98 6.63
CA ARG A 100 -5.20 -15.19 7.43
C ARG A 100 -4.86 -14.98 8.90
N GLY A 101 -3.72 -14.35 9.19
CA GLY A 101 -3.31 -13.94 10.53
C GLY A 101 -4.35 -13.02 11.20
N ASN A 102 -4.92 -12.06 10.46
CA ASN A 102 -6.01 -11.21 10.97
C ASN A 102 -7.27 -12.01 11.33
N CYS A 103 -7.58 -13.05 10.55
CA CYS A 103 -8.69 -13.95 10.86
C CYS A 103 -8.42 -14.73 12.14
N TYR A 104 -7.21 -15.28 12.31
CA TYR A 104 -6.79 -15.95 13.54
C TYR A 104 -6.83 -15.02 14.76
N PHE A 105 -6.37 -13.77 14.62
CA PHE A 105 -6.49 -12.75 15.66
C PHE A 105 -7.94 -12.55 16.10
N SER A 106 -8.85 -12.44 15.13
CA SER A 106 -10.29 -12.25 15.38
C SER A 106 -10.94 -13.47 16.04
N LEU A 107 -10.38 -14.66 15.81
CA LEU A 107 -10.76 -15.91 16.47
C LEU A 107 -10.11 -16.09 17.86
N ARG A 108 -9.21 -15.18 18.27
CA ARG A 108 -8.36 -15.29 19.47
C ARG A 108 -7.41 -16.49 19.43
N GLU A 109 -7.07 -16.95 18.24
CA GLU A 109 -6.07 -17.99 17.98
C GLU A 109 -4.70 -17.33 17.82
N PHE A 110 -4.17 -16.79 18.92
CA PHE A 110 -3.01 -15.90 18.87
C PHE A 110 -1.72 -16.60 18.43
N ASP A 111 -1.53 -17.87 18.73
CA ASP A 111 -0.33 -18.62 18.31
C ASP A 111 -0.27 -18.76 16.78
N GLN A 112 -1.37 -19.17 16.14
CA GLN A 112 -1.48 -19.22 14.67
C GLN A 112 -1.32 -17.83 14.04
N CYS A 113 -1.94 -16.81 14.65
CA CYS A 113 -1.82 -15.42 14.21
C CYS A 113 -0.35 -14.94 14.21
N ILE A 114 0.37 -15.13 15.32
CA ILE A 114 1.78 -14.78 15.47
C ILE A 114 2.63 -15.57 14.47
N SER A 115 2.34 -16.85 14.29
CA SER A 115 3.05 -17.71 13.32
C SER A 115 2.91 -17.17 11.90
N ASP A 116 1.70 -16.78 11.48
CA ASP A 116 1.45 -16.25 10.14
C ASP A 116 2.18 -14.93 9.89
N TYR A 117 2.11 -13.99 10.84
CA TYR A 117 2.85 -12.73 10.70
C TYR A 117 4.36 -12.93 10.70
N THR A 118 4.87 -13.89 11.49
CA THR A 118 6.29 -14.22 11.52
C THR A 118 6.75 -14.80 10.19
N ARG A 119 6.00 -15.75 9.63
CA ARG A 119 6.28 -16.29 8.29
C ARG A 119 6.23 -15.21 7.22
N ALA A 120 5.26 -14.30 7.27
CA ALA A 120 5.21 -13.17 6.35
C ALA A 120 6.47 -12.28 6.45
N LEU A 121 6.97 -12.02 7.67
CA LEU A 121 8.16 -11.20 7.89
C LEU A 121 9.48 -11.88 7.51
N GLU A 122 9.57 -13.20 7.65
CA GLU A 122 10.84 -13.94 7.55
C GLU A 122 10.99 -14.77 6.27
N GLU A 123 9.88 -15.27 5.72
CA GLU A 123 9.88 -16.27 4.64
C GLU A 123 9.36 -15.74 3.30
N THR A 124 8.80 -14.53 3.27
CA THR A 124 8.17 -13.98 2.05
C THR A 124 8.82 -12.70 1.54
N LYS A 125 8.52 -12.35 0.28
CA LYS A 125 9.02 -11.12 -0.34
C LYS A 125 8.06 -9.95 -0.07
N LEU A 126 8.45 -9.06 0.85
CA LEU A 126 7.68 -7.83 1.11
C LEU A 126 7.91 -6.80 -0.01
N PRO A 127 6.86 -6.15 -0.54
CA PRO A 127 7.01 -5.18 -1.63
C PRO A 127 7.60 -3.86 -1.16
N HIS A 128 7.32 -3.43 0.09
CA HIS A 128 7.75 -2.16 0.66
C HIS A 128 7.99 -2.26 2.17
N GLU A 129 8.90 -1.45 2.71
CA GLU A 129 9.24 -1.44 4.16
C GLU A 129 8.03 -1.10 5.05
N ASN A 130 7.06 -0.33 4.54
CA ASN A 130 5.83 -0.03 5.29
C ASN A 130 5.01 -1.28 5.61
N VAL A 131 5.07 -2.30 4.74
CA VAL A 131 4.37 -3.58 4.96
C VAL A 131 4.97 -4.30 6.16
N LYS A 132 6.30 -4.28 6.31
CA LYS A 132 6.99 -4.83 7.48
C LYS A 132 6.54 -4.12 8.76
N GLY A 133 6.41 -2.79 8.72
CA GLY A 133 5.87 -2.01 9.83
C GLY A 133 4.47 -2.45 10.26
N ASN A 134 3.58 -2.63 9.29
CA ASN A 134 2.22 -3.09 9.55
C ASN A 134 2.18 -4.52 10.11
N LEU A 135 2.98 -5.44 9.55
CA LEU A 135 3.09 -6.81 10.04
C LEU A 135 3.63 -6.87 11.47
N CYS A 136 4.70 -6.13 11.77
CA CYS A 136 5.22 -5.99 13.13
C CYS A 136 4.15 -5.42 14.06
N LEU A 137 3.43 -4.36 13.68
CA LEU A 137 2.34 -3.82 14.49
C LEU A 137 1.29 -4.89 14.82
N MET A 138 0.79 -5.59 13.80
CA MET A 138 -0.23 -6.62 14.01
C MET A 138 0.28 -7.79 14.88
N ARG A 139 1.54 -8.20 14.70
CA ARG A 139 2.17 -9.23 15.54
C ARG A 139 2.40 -8.76 16.97
N GLY A 140 2.81 -7.51 17.18
CA GLY A 140 2.94 -6.90 18.50
C GLY A 140 1.60 -6.85 19.25
N LEU A 141 0.52 -6.49 18.55
CA LEU A 141 -0.84 -6.56 19.10
C LEU A 141 -1.25 -7.99 19.47
N ALA A 142 -0.88 -8.98 18.66
CA ALA A 142 -1.13 -10.39 18.93
C ALA A 142 -0.36 -10.87 20.17
N TYR A 143 0.92 -10.50 20.32
CA TYR A 143 1.69 -10.77 21.54
C TYR A 143 1.03 -10.15 22.78
N GLY A 144 0.63 -8.88 22.70
CA GLY A 144 -0.06 -8.22 23.82
C GLY A 144 -1.41 -8.84 24.17
N SER A 145 -2.11 -9.43 23.19
CA SER A 145 -3.40 -10.11 23.41
C SER A 145 -3.25 -11.54 23.92
N ARG A 146 -2.15 -12.22 23.57
CA ARG A 146 -1.80 -13.55 24.07
C ARG A 146 -1.33 -13.51 25.52
N ASP A 147 -0.53 -12.49 25.87
CA ASP A 147 0.01 -12.25 27.21
C ASP A 147 0.80 -13.46 27.78
N GLY A 148 1.62 -14.07 26.92
CA GLY A 148 2.48 -15.19 27.28
C GLY A 148 3.88 -14.77 27.76
N GLU A 149 4.67 -15.75 28.21
CA GLU A 149 6.05 -15.49 28.63
C GLU A 149 6.91 -14.94 27.47
N GLY A 150 7.54 -13.79 27.72
CA GLY A 150 8.35 -13.06 26.75
C GLY A 150 7.54 -12.20 25.75
N ASP A 151 6.21 -12.17 25.84
CA ASP A 151 5.38 -11.46 24.86
C ASP A 151 5.43 -9.95 25.04
N LYS A 152 5.62 -9.49 26.27
CA LYS A 152 5.80 -8.06 26.56
C LYS A 152 7.01 -7.53 25.79
N GLU A 153 8.14 -8.21 25.88
CA GLU A 153 9.38 -7.83 25.20
C GLU A 153 9.23 -7.91 23.68
N ARG A 154 8.60 -8.97 23.16
CA ARG A 154 8.36 -9.14 21.72
C ARG A 154 7.39 -8.07 21.17
N LYS A 155 6.32 -7.75 21.91
CA LYS A 155 5.40 -6.65 21.60
C LYS A 155 6.17 -5.34 21.46
N CYS A 156 7.01 -5.01 22.43
CA CYS A 156 7.76 -3.75 22.43
C CYS A 156 8.76 -3.67 21.27
N ALA A 157 9.45 -4.78 20.96
CA ALA A 157 10.33 -4.86 19.80
C ALA A 157 9.56 -4.61 18.49
N ASP A 158 8.39 -5.23 18.32
CA ASP A 158 7.55 -5.07 17.13
C ASP A 158 6.97 -3.64 17.00
N ILE A 159 6.55 -3.01 18.10
CA ILE A 159 6.08 -1.62 18.10
C ILE A 159 7.21 -0.65 17.72
N ALA A 160 8.44 -0.88 18.20
CA ALA A 160 9.59 -0.07 17.85
C ALA A 160 9.87 -0.12 16.34
N VAL A 161 9.77 -1.31 15.72
CA VAL A 161 9.89 -1.45 14.26
C VAL A 161 8.77 -0.71 13.55
N ALA A 162 7.51 -0.89 13.98
CA ALA A 162 6.36 -0.24 13.35
C ALA A 162 6.45 1.30 13.36
N ARG A 163 7.02 1.89 14.42
CA ARG A 163 7.31 3.33 14.46
C ARG A 163 8.46 3.72 13.55
N ALA A 164 9.56 2.97 13.55
CA ALA A 164 10.72 3.26 12.70
C ALA A 164 10.37 3.24 11.20
N THR A 165 9.43 2.40 10.80
CA THR A 165 8.93 2.31 9.42
C THR A 165 7.78 3.26 9.11
N GLY A 166 7.32 4.06 10.08
CA GLY A 166 6.20 5.00 9.90
C GLY A 166 4.81 4.36 9.81
N ALA A 167 4.66 3.08 10.16
CA ALA A 167 3.35 2.42 10.25
C ALA A 167 2.54 2.90 11.47
N LEU A 168 3.25 3.38 12.51
CA LEU A 168 2.68 4.07 13.65
C LEU A 168 3.12 5.55 13.64
N SER A 169 2.15 6.45 13.82
CA SER A 169 2.39 7.88 13.98
C SER A 169 1.45 8.48 15.03
N GLY A 170 1.85 9.59 15.63
CA GLY A 170 1.08 10.26 16.68
C GLY A 170 1.29 9.67 18.07
N ASP A 171 0.33 9.92 18.97
CA ASP A 171 0.35 9.41 20.33
C ASP A 171 0.05 7.91 20.35
N VAL A 172 1.05 7.12 20.75
CA VAL A 172 1.00 5.65 20.81
C VAL A 172 1.21 5.12 22.23
N THR A 173 1.06 5.99 23.24
CA THR A 173 1.26 5.65 24.67
C THR A 173 0.51 4.39 25.11
N MET A 174 -0.72 4.22 24.65
CA MET A 174 -1.53 3.02 24.94
C MET A 174 -0.94 1.72 24.36
N LEU A 175 -0.31 1.80 23.18
CA LEU A 175 0.33 0.62 22.57
C LEU A 175 1.65 0.30 23.28
N GLU A 176 2.37 1.32 23.73
CA GLU A 176 3.66 1.21 24.42
C GLU A 176 3.53 0.91 25.91
N GLU A 177 2.31 0.70 26.42
CA GLU A 177 2.13 0.34 27.81
C GLU A 177 2.96 -0.91 28.14
N GLY A 178 3.87 -0.76 29.11
CA GLY A 178 4.81 -1.79 29.53
C GLY A 178 6.08 -1.92 28.69
N CYS A 179 6.33 -1.03 27.73
CA CYS A 179 7.59 -0.91 27.01
C CYS A 179 8.46 0.14 27.68
N ASP A 180 9.37 -0.30 28.54
CA ASP A 180 10.32 0.56 29.27
C ASP A 180 11.64 0.74 28.50
#